data_AF-A0A061IJ76-F1
#
_entry.id   AF-A0A061IJ76-F1
#
_cell.length_a   1.000
_cell.length_b   1.000
_cell.length_c   1.000
_cell.angle_alpha   90.00
_cell.angle_beta   90.00
_cell.angle_gamma   90.00
#
_symmetry.space_group_name_H-M   'P 1'
#
loop_
_entity.id
_entity.type
_entity.pdbx_description
1 polymer ?
#
loop_
_entity_poly.entity_id
_entity_poly.type
_entity_poly.pdbx_seq_one_letter_code
_entity_poly.pdbx_strand_id
1 'polypeptide(L)'
;MSVCPSPLPLSGFIGYAPNLNKLVAEWEGQDSDSDQLFYTKIFLDPEKREQINISLDHRCRIFQNLDGALDEVVLKFEMGHVRARNLAYDTLPVVIHGNGPTKLQLNYLGNYIPRFWTFETGCTVCDEGLRSLKGIGDEALPTVLVGVFIEQPTPFLSLFFLRLLRLRYPQKRMRLFIHNHEQHHKLEVEKFLAEHGTEYQSVKLVGPEVRMANADARNMGADLCRQDQTCTYYFSVDADVALTEPDSLRLLIEQNKNVIAPLMTRHGRLWSNFWGALSADGYYARSEDYVDIVQGRRVGVWNVPYISNIYLIKGSALRAELQHVDLFHYSKLDADMSFCANVRQQEVFMFLTNRHTFGHLLSLDNYQTTHLHNDLWEVFSNPEDWKEKYIHENYTKALEGKLVEMPCPDVYWFPIFTEAACDELVEEMEHYGQWSLGDNKDNRIQGGYENVPTIDIHMNQITFEREWHKFLVEYIAPMTEKLYPGYYTRAQFDLAFVVRYKPDEQPSLMPHHDASTFTVNIALNRVGQDYEGGGCRFLRYNCSIRAPRKGWALMHPGRLTHYHEGLPTTKGTRYIAVSFVDP
;
A
#
# COMPACT_ATOMS: atom_id res chain seq x y z
N MET A 1 48.83 -12.98 18.36
CA MET A 1 47.39 -12.63 18.42
C MET A 1 47.19 -11.35 17.64
N SER A 2 45.98 -10.95 17.25
CA SER A 2 45.84 -9.71 16.49
C SER A 2 44.40 -9.14 16.64
N VAL A 3 44.19 -7.95 17.24
CA VAL A 3 42.96 -7.11 17.28
C VAL A 3 43.17 -5.69 16.65
N CYS A 4 42.21 -5.12 15.91
CA CYS A 4 42.29 -3.81 15.23
C CYS A 4 42.15 -2.60 16.19
N PRO A 5 42.71 -1.39 15.90
CA PRO A 5 42.92 -0.35 16.90
C PRO A 5 41.75 0.65 16.94
N SER A 6 40.72 0.30 17.71
CA SER A 6 40.02 1.23 18.62
C SER A 6 40.10 0.54 20.01
N PRO A 7 39.68 1.11 21.16
CA PRO A 7 40.11 0.62 22.48
C PRO A 7 39.78 -0.87 22.65
N LEU A 8 40.80 -1.73 22.49
CA LEU A 8 40.81 -3.19 22.58
C LEU A 8 39.42 -3.86 22.67
N PRO A 9 38.57 -3.90 21.63
CA PRO A 9 37.29 -4.59 21.72
C PRO A 9 37.59 -6.09 21.69
N LEU A 10 37.69 -6.71 22.86
CA LEU A 10 38.17 -8.08 23.06
C LEU A 10 37.10 -9.13 22.81
N SER A 11 36.50 -9.02 21.65
CA SER A 11 35.38 -9.83 21.17
C SER A 11 35.82 -10.99 20.28
N GLY A 12 37.05 -10.95 19.78
CA GLY A 12 37.62 -12.00 18.95
C GLY A 12 39.13 -12.02 19.08
N PHE A 13 39.68 -13.18 19.44
CA PHE A 13 41.11 -13.45 19.41
C PHE A 13 41.35 -14.88 18.92
N ILE A 14 42.52 -15.10 18.32
CA ILE A 14 42.95 -16.40 17.82
C ILE A 14 44.41 -16.63 18.21
N GLY A 15 44.73 -17.86 18.62
CA GLY A 15 46.06 -18.24 19.03
C GLY A 15 46.18 -19.73 19.31
N TYR A 16 47.41 -20.18 19.60
CA TYR A 16 47.66 -21.57 20.00
C TYR A 16 47.05 -21.85 21.37
N ALA A 17 46.46 -23.04 21.54
CA ALA A 17 45.81 -23.44 22.78
C ALA A 17 46.67 -23.26 24.05
N PRO A 18 47.98 -23.58 24.07
CA PRO A 18 48.83 -23.32 25.24
C PRO A 18 48.92 -21.85 25.62
N ASN A 19 48.93 -20.94 24.65
CA ASN A 19 49.01 -19.50 24.89
C ASN A 19 47.66 -18.95 25.33
N LEU A 20 46.56 -19.45 24.74
CA LEU A 20 45.21 -19.08 25.16
C LEU A 20 44.91 -19.54 26.58
N ASN A 21 45.36 -20.74 26.96
CA ASN A 21 45.24 -21.22 28.33
C ASN A 21 45.94 -20.27 29.31
N LYS A 22 47.21 -19.89 29.03
CA LYS A 22 47.92 -18.89 29.84
C LYS A 22 47.21 -17.53 29.90
N LEU A 23 46.58 -17.12 28.81
CA LEU A 23 45.86 -15.84 28.72
C LEU A 23 44.61 -15.81 29.63
N VAL A 24 43.89 -16.93 29.74
CA VAL A 24 42.64 -17.01 30.52
C VAL A 24 42.83 -17.56 31.94
N ALA A 25 43.97 -18.19 32.23
CA ALA A 25 44.22 -18.91 33.48
C ALA A 25 44.15 -18.03 34.74
N GLU A 26 44.41 -16.73 34.61
CA GLU A 26 44.43 -15.79 35.73
C GLU A 26 43.10 -15.03 35.90
N TRP A 27 42.02 -15.47 35.23
CA TRP A 27 40.71 -14.87 35.44
C TRP A 27 40.16 -15.26 36.82
N GLU A 28 40.10 -14.28 37.72
CA GLU A 28 39.48 -14.38 39.05
C GLU A 28 38.31 -13.39 39.22
N GLY A 29 37.89 -12.74 38.14
CA GLY A 29 36.79 -11.76 38.14
C GLY A 29 35.42 -12.41 38.30
N GLN A 30 34.43 -11.60 38.68
CA GLN A 30 33.02 -11.99 38.70
C GLN A 30 32.46 -12.05 37.28
N ASP A 31 31.34 -12.76 37.08
CA ASP A 31 30.68 -12.87 35.76
C ASP A 31 30.26 -11.52 35.16
N SER A 32 30.06 -10.49 36.00
CA SER A 32 29.75 -9.12 35.58
C SER A 32 30.97 -8.25 35.30
N ASP A 33 32.18 -8.72 35.62
CA ASP A 33 33.39 -7.94 35.42
C ASP A 33 33.73 -7.82 33.93
N SER A 34 34.36 -6.71 33.55
CA SER A 34 34.75 -6.48 32.16
C SER A 34 35.89 -7.42 31.75
N ASP A 35 35.53 -8.41 30.95
CA ASP A 35 36.44 -9.27 30.19
C ASP A 35 37.46 -8.44 29.39
N GLN A 36 36.98 -7.42 28.68
CA GLN A 36 37.81 -6.50 27.90
C GLN A 36 38.89 -5.81 28.74
N LEU A 37 38.54 -5.32 29.93
CA LEU A 37 39.49 -4.67 30.83
C LEU A 37 40.56 -5.65 31.33
N PHE A 38 40.18 -6.88 31.64
CA PHE A 38 41.10 -7.92 32.09
C PHE A 38 42.18 -8.22 31.05
N TYR A 39 41.77 -8.56 29.83
CA TYR A 39 42.72 -8.86 28.77
C TYR A 39 43.53 -7.63 28.34
N THR A 40 42.96 -6.43 28.44
CA THR A 40 43.69 -5.17 28.22
C THR A 40 44.82 -5.00 29.25
N LYS A 41 44.55 -5.28 30.53
CA LYS A 41 45.59 -5.23 31.58
C LYS A 41 46.71 -6.24 31.31
N ILE A 42 46.38 -7.46 30.87
CA ILE A 42 47.40 -8.46 30.48
C ILE A 42 48.22 -7.98 29.30
N PHE A 43 47.60 -7.37 28.29
CA PHE A 43 48.32 -6.87 27.11
C PHE A 43 49.23 -5.68 27.41
N LEU A 44 48.83 -4.81 28.35
CA LEU A 44 49.61 -3.64 28.76
C LEU A 44 50.81 -4.01 29.65
N ASP A 45 50.80 -5.19 30.28
CA ASP A 45 51.94 -5.75 31.01
C ASP A 45 53.00 -6.28 30.02
N PRO A 46 54.19 -5.67 29.94
CA PRO A 46 55.21 -6.07 28.97
C PRO A 46 55.73 -7.49 29.17
N GLU A 47 55.87 -7.93 30.43
CA GLU A 47 56.40 -9.26 30.76
C GLU A 47 55.39 -10.34 30.35
N LYS A 48 54.12 -10.17 30.74
CA LYS A 48 53.05 -11.10 30.35
C LYS A 48 52.82 -11.11 28.84
N ARG A 49 52.85 -9.94 28.19
CA ARG A 49 52.69 -9.83 26.74
C ARG A 49 53.76 -10.62 25.98
N GLU A 50 55.02 -10.51 26.39
CA GLU A 50 56.13 -11.24 25.77
C GLU A 50 56.04 -12.73 26.08
N GLN A 51 55.78 -13.10 27.34
CA GLN A 51 55.68 -14.50 27.79
C GLN A 51 54.55 -15.27 27.10
N ILE A 52 53.40 -14.63 26.86
CA ILE A 52 52.21 -15.22 26.22
C ILE A 52 52.27 -15.04 24.69
N ASN A 53 53.15 -14.16 24.18
CA ASN A 53 53.28 -13.80 22.78
C ASN A 53 51.99 -13.20 22.18
N ILE A 54 51.53 -12.10 22.78
CA ILE A 54 50.30 -11.39 22.40
C ILE A 54 50.65 -10.26 21.41
N SER A 55 49.79 -10.07 20.40
CA SER A 55 49.92 -9.02 19.39
C SER A 55 48.52 -8.48 19.00
N LEU A 56 48.49 -7.40 18.22
CA LEU A 56 47.27 -6.75 17.74
C LEU A 56 47.21 -6.70 16.18
N ASP A 57 46.01 -6.77 15.60
CA ASP A 57 45.65 -6.82 14.18
C ASP A 57 45.39 -5.41 13.72
N HIS A 58 46.42 -4.57 13.86
CA HIS A 58 46.30 -3.15 13.62
C HIS A 58 45.77 -2.77 12.23
N ARG A 59 45.71 -3.72 11.30
CA ARG A 59 45.26 -3.52 9.91
C ARG A 59 44.01 -4.33 9.56
N CYS A 60 43.28 -4.85 10.56
CA CYS A 60 42.03 -5.57 10.37
C CYS A 60 42.14 -6.71 9.31
N ARG A 61 43.24 -7.49 9.31
CA ARG A 61 43.43 -8.60 8.37
C ARG A 61 42.52 -9.78 8.67
N ILE A 62 42.25 -10.01 9.96
CA ILE A 62 41.45 -11.10 10.47
C ILE A 62 40.16 -10.54 11.08
N PHE A 63 40.26 -9.53 11.94
CA PHE A 63 39.12 -9.01 12.71
C PHE A 63 38.79 -7.57 12.31
N GLN A 64 37.53 -7.34 11.95
CA GLN A 64 36.96 -6.01 11.73
C GLN A 64 35.94 -5.71 12.83
N ASN A 65 36.31 -4.82 13.75
CA ASN A 65 35.37 -4.18 14.65
C ASN A 65 34.72 -3.01 13.92
N LEU A 66 33.40 -2.87 14.01
CA LEU A 66 32.65 -1.83 13.29
C LEU A 66 32.62 -0.49 14.04
N ASP A 67 32.65 -0.51 15.37
CA ASP A 67 32.58 0.72 16.16
C ASP A 67 33.81 1.62 15.93
N GLY A 68 33.54 2.85 15.49
CA GLY A 68 34.57 3.81 15.08
C GLY A 68 35.19 3.57 13.70
N ALA A 69 34.73 2.58 12.93
CA ALA A 69 35.28 2.22 11.62
C ALA A 69 34.21 1.97 10.54
N LEU A 70 32.99 2.47 10.72
CA LEU A 70 31.88 2.25 9.77
C LEU A 70 32.20 2.77 8.36
N ASP A 71 32.79 3.97 8.27
CA ASP A 71 33.15 4.60 6.99
C ASP A 71 34.30 3.90 6.26
N GLU A 72 35.00 2.97 6.94
CA GLU A 72 36.08 2.19 6.34
C GLU A 72 35.58 0.89 5.70
N VAL A 73 34.35 0.44 5.99
CA VAL A 73 33.87 -0.90 5.65
C VAL A 73 32.83 -0.84 4.54
N VAL A 74 33.10 -1.54 3.44
CA VAL A 74 32.15 -1.68 2.31
C VAL A 74 31.90 -3.15 1.95
N LEU A 75 30.76 -3.42 1.33
CA LEU A 75 30.47 -4.72 0.73
C LEU A 75 31.30 -4.90 -0.54
N LYS A 76 32.05 -6.00 -0.60
CA LYS A 76 32.75 -6.47 -1.79
C LYS A 76 32.04 -7.70 -2.33
N PHE A 77 31.38 -7.53 -3.46
CA PHE A 77 30.76 -8.63 -4.20
C PHE A 77 31.82 -9.38 -5.00
N GLU A 78 31.87 -10.69 -4.82
CA GLU A 78 32.70 -11.63 -5.57
C GLU A 78 31.78 -12.70 -6.18
N MET A 79 32.28 -13.46 -7.16
CA MET A 79 31.45 -14.51 -7.76
C MET A 79 31.02 -15.54 -6.70
N GLY A 80 29.71 -15.62 -6.48
CA GLY A 80 29.08 -16.59 -5.59
C GLY A 80 29.22 -16.31 -4.09
N HIS A 81 29.80 -15.17 -3.67
CA HIS A 81 29.83 -14.75 -2.27
C HIS A 81 30.13 -13.25 -2.09
N VAL A 82 29.83 -12.71 -0.91
CA VAL A 82 30.08 -11.31 -0.53
C VAL A 82 30.99 -11.27 0.69
N ARG A 83 31.93 -10.32 0.73
CA ARG A 83 32.82 -10.09 1.86
C ARG A 83 32.79 -8.63 2.27
N ALA A 84 33.25 -8.33 3.49
CA ALA A 84 33.61 -6.96 3.86
C ALA A 84 35.01 -6.64 3.32
N ARG A 85 35.21 -5.41 2.86
CA ARG A 85 36.53 -4.84 2.57
C ARG A 85 36.75 -3.62 3.44
N ASN A 86 37.88 -3.58 4.14
CA ASN A 86 38.35 -2.37 4.82
C ASN A 86 39.12 -1.52 3.80
N LEU A 87 38.66 -0.30 3.55
CA LEU A 87 39.24 0.62 2.58
C LEU A 87 40.51 1.32 3.09
N ALA A 88 40.64 1.52 4.41
CA ALA A 88 41.80 2.19 5.01
C ALA A 88 43.08 1.34 4.90
N TYR A 89 42.95 0.02 5.05
CA TYR A 89 44.09 -0.90 5.04
C TYR A 89 44.13 -1.84 3.82
N ASP A 90 43.13 -1.75 2.95
CA ASP A 90 42.91 -2.64 1.82
C ASP A 90 42.94 -4.13 2.20
N THR A 91 42.18 -4.48 3.23
CA THR A 91 42.09 -5.85 3.74
C THR A 91 40.71 -6.46 3.53
N LEU A 92 40.65 -7.79 3.55
CA LEU A 92 39.42 -8.56 3.53
C LEU A 92 39.32 -9.34 4.84
N PRO A 93 38.69 -8.75 5.87
CA PRO A 93 38.54 -9.39 7.18
C PRO A 93 37.85 -10.75 7.08
N VAL A 94 38.11 -11.59 8.08
CA VAL A 94 37.50 -12.93 8.22
C VAL A 94 36.33 -12.87 9.20
N VAL A 95 36.49 -12.13 10.28
CA VAL A 95 35.49 -11.92 11.33
C VAL A 95 35.05 -10.47 11.30
N ILE A 96 33.73 -10.24 11.21
CA ILE A 96 33.13 -8.92 11.32
C ILE A 96 32.38 -8.90 12.64
N HIS A 97 32.67 -7.92 13.47
CA HIS A 97 32.07 -7.79 14.78
C HIS A 97 31.40 -6.43 14.93
N GLY A 98 30.07 -6.46 15.08
CA GLY A 98 29.27 -5.28 15.44
C GLY A 98 29.37 -4.98 16.93
N ASN A 99 30.53 -4.51 17.40
CA ASN A 99 30.70 -4.06 18.79
C ASN A 99 29.94 -2.75 19.06
N GLY A 100 29.62 -2.51 20.33
CA GLY A 100 29.00 -1.27 20.76
C GLY A 100 27.68 -0.98 20.01
N PRO A 101 27.46 0.27 19.54
CA PRO A 101 26.22 0.69 18.90
C PRO A 101 26.07 0.27 17.43
N THR A 102 26.89 -0.66 16.92
CA THR A 102 26.94 -1.01 15.48
C THR A 102 26.20 -2.29 15.09
N LYS A 103 25.29 -2.77 15.95
CA LYS A 103 24.48 -3.99 15.71
C LYS A 103 23.67 -3.89 14.42
N LEU A 104 23.12 -2.73 14.12
CA LEU A 104 22.32 -2.51 12.91
C LEU A 104 23.15 -2.55 11.63
N GLN A 105 24.37 -2.01 11.67
CA GLN A 105 25.29 -2.11 10.54
C GLN A 105 25.72 -3.56 10.33
N LEU A 106 25.92 -4.34 11.40
CA LEU A 106 26.14 -5.78 11.27
C LEU A 106 24.93 -6.51 10.65
N ASN A 107 23.70 -6.15 11.03
CA ASN A 107 22.49 -6.72 10.42
C ASN A 107 22.43 -6.43 8.91
N TYR A 108 22.75 -5.19 8.50
CA TYR A 108 22.85 -4.82 7.08
C TYR A 108 23.89 -5.70 6.34
N LEU A 109 25.11 -5.79 6.86
CA LEU A 109 26.16 -6.63 6.26
C LEU A 109 25.75 -8.11 6.21
N GLY A 110 25.05 -8.59 7.24
CA GLY A 110 24.54 -9.96 7.35
C GLY A 110 23.47 -10.33 6.32
N ASN A 111 22.80 -9.35 5.69
CA ASN A 111 21.88 -9.61 4.57
C ASN A 111 22.62 -10.08 3.30
N TYR A 112 23.94 -9.93 3.24
CA TYR A 112 24.77 -10.26 2.09
C TYR A 112 25.83 -11.31 2.42
N ILE A 113 26.57 -11.08 3.50
CA ILE A 113 27.76 -11.85 3.85
C ILE A 113 27.40 -13.17 4.56
N PRO A 114 28.05 -14.30 4.23
CA PRO A 114 28.96 -14.47 3.11
C PRO A 114 28.22 -14.82 1.82
N ARG A 115 27.03 -15.41 1.89
CA ARG A 115 26.31 -15.96 0.72
C ARG A 115 24.81 -15.72 0.79
N PHE A 116 24.35 -14.85 1.67
CA PHE A 116 22.92 -14.62 1.91
C PHE A 116 22.25 -14.09 0.65
N TRP A 117 22.85 -13.07 0.03
CA TRP A 117 22.39 -12.50 -1.23
C TRP A 117 23.59 -12.17 -2.14
N THR A 118 23.55 -12.60 -3.40
CA THR A 118 24.55 -12.25 -4.43
C THR A 118 23.86 -11.83 -5.74
N PHE A 119 24.58 -11.17 -6.64
CA PHE A 119 24.04 -10.81 -7.96
C PHE A 119 23.77 -12.02 -8.84
N GLU A 120 24.54 -13.11 -8.67
CA GLU A 120 24.43 -14.30 -9.52
C GLU A 120 23.33 -15.24 -9.06
N THR A 121 23.13 -15.40 -7.75
CA THR A 121 22.20 -16.39 -7.18
C THR A 121 20.96 -15.78 -6.56
N GLY A 122 20.92 -14.45 -6.38
CA GLY A 122 19.93 -13.81 -5.53
C GLY A 122 20.05 -14.29 -4.08
N CYS A 123 18.92 -14.31 -3.37
CA CYS A 123 18.87 -14.75 -1.98
C CYS A 123 18.94 -16.28 -1.85
N THR A 124 20.02 -16.83 -1.29
CA THR A 124 20.18 -18.29 -1.15
C THR A 124 19.53 -18.85 0.11
N VAL A 125 19.36 -18.01 1.14
CA VAL A 125 18.80 -18.42 2.45
C VAL A 125 17.30 -18.16 2.57
N CYS A 126 16.70 -17.53 1.55
CA CYS A 126 15.29 -17.14 1.60
C CYS A 126 14.33 -18.34 1.61
N ASP A 127 14.81 -19.51 1.19
CA ASP A 127 14.05 -20.76 1.20
C ASP A 127 14.45 -21.67 2.39
N GLU A 128 15.34 -21.22 3.26
CA GLU A 128 15.74 -21.98 4.44
C GLU A 128 14.69 -21.90 5.54
N GLY A 129 14.32 -23.06 6.08
CA GLY A 129 13.41 -23.15 7.22
C GLY A 129 11.96 -22.74 6.90
N LEU A 130 11.55 -22.75 5.64
CA LEU A 130 10.17 -22.47 5.24
C LEU A 130 9.19 -23.42 5.92
N ARG A 131 8.04 -22.87 6.34
CA ARG A 131 6.92 -23.63 6.88
C ARG A 131 5.88 -23.86 5.79
N SER A 132 6.05 -24.92 4.98
CA SER A 132 5.10 -25.26 3.92
C SER A 132 3.66 -25.38 4.45
N LEU A 133 2.72 -24.65 3.84
CA LEU A 133 1.29 -24.82 4.06
C LEU A 133 0.63 -25.74 3.01
N LYS A 134 1.40 -26.20 2.02
CA LYS A 134 0.92 -27.07 0.94
C LYS A 134 0.37 -28.39 1.50
N GLY A 135 -0.85 -28.74 1.13
CA GLY A 135 -1.52 -29.97 1.53
C GLY A 135 -2.11 -29.96 2.95
N ILE A 136 -1.97 -28.84 3.68
CA ILE A 136 -2.70 -28.63 4.94
C ILE A 136 -4.13 -28.24 4.61
N GLY A 137 -5.11 -29.00 5.09
CA GLY A 137 -6.52 -28.66 4.96
C GLY A 137 -6.89 -27.41 5.75
N ASP A 138 -7.92 -26.70 5.31
CA ASP A 138 -8.32 -25.40 5.88
C ASP A 138 -8.50 -25.42 7.41
N GLU A 139 -9.07 -26.49 7.97
CA GLU A 139 -9.27 -26.65 9.41
C GLU A 139 -7.97 -26.79 10.23
N ALA A 140 -6.90 -27.23 9.57
CA ALA A 140 -5.59 -27.44 10.18
C ALA A 140 -4.64 -26.24 10.01
N LEU A 141 -5.04 -25.21 9.26
CA LEU A 141 -4.24 -23.99 9.11
C LEU A 141 -4.11 -23.25 10.45
N PRO A 142 -2.99 -22.55 10.73
CA PRO A 142 -2.80 -21.79 11.97
C PRO A 142 -3.93 -20.80 12.27
N THR A 143 -4.25 -20.58 13.54
CA THR A 143 -5.18 -19.50 13.91
C THR A 143 -4.45 -18.16 13.85
N VAL A 144 -5.05 -17.17 13.19
CA VAL A 144 -4.48 -15.82 13.02
C VAL A 144 -5.42 -14.80 13.66
N LEU A 145 -4.89 -13.94 14.53
CA LEU A 145 -5.58 -12.71 14.93
C LEU A 145 -5.16 -11.59 13.98
N VAL A 146 -6.12 -11.03 13.25
CA VAL A 146 -5.92 -9.88 12.38
C VAL A 146 -6.29 -8.62 13.13
N GLY A 147 -5.31 -7.75 13.38
CA GLY A 147 -5.49 -6.41 13.93
C GLY A 147 -5.61 -5.40 12.79
N VAL A 148 -6.79 -4.79 12.64
CA VAL A 148 -7.08 -3.72 11.68
C VAL A 148 -7.08 -2.38 12.40
N PHE A 149 -6.27 -1.44 11.92
CA PHE A 149 -6.10 -0.11 12.53
C PHE A 149 -6.52 1.00 11.57
N ILE A 150 -7.58 1.72 11.91
CA ILE A 150 -8.10 2.90 11.17
C ILE A 150 -7.86 4.12 12.07
N GLU A 151 -6.65 4.68 11.98
CA GLU A 151 -6.16 5.73 12.90
C GLU A 151 -6.34 7.16 12.38
N GLN A 152 -6.69 7.30 11.10
CA GLN A 152 -6.92 8.58 10.44
C GLN A 152 -7.84 8.40 9.21
N PRO A 153 -8.46 9.49 8.69
CA PRO A 153 -9.31 9.40 7.51
C PRO A 153 -8.54 8.79 6.34
N THR A 154 -8.96 7.59 5.94
CA THR A 154 -8.36 6.80 4.88
C THR A 154 -9.31 6.61 3.70
N PRO A 155 -8.91 6.90 2.45
CA PRO A 155 -9.73 6.65 1.27
C PRO A 155 -9.87 5.15 0.99
N PHE A 156 -10.92 4.77 0.28
CA PHE A 156 -11.19 3.41 -0.19
C PHE A 156 -11.26 2.35 0.92
N LEU A 157 -11.77 2.70 2.11
CA LEU A 157 -11.92 1.75 3.22
C LEU A 157 -12.83 0.56 2.85
N SER A 158 -13.87 0.79 2.05
CA SER A 158 -14.67 -0.27 1.45
C SER A 158 -13.84 -1.26 0.60
N LEU A 159 -12.89 -0.79 -0.20
CA LEU A 159 -11.98 -1.66 -0.96
C LEU A 159 -11.00 -2.39 -0.03
N PHE A 160 -10.52 -1.75 1.04
CA PHE A 160 -9.69 -2.40 2.06
C PHE A 160 -10.39 -3.64 2.63
N PHE A 161 -11.66 -3.52 3.03
CA PHE A 161 -12.42 -4.65 3.55
C PHE A 161 -12.70 -5.71 2.48
N LEU A 162 -12.99 -5.31 1.24
CA LEU A 162 -13.13 -6.25 0.13
C LEU A 162 -11.85 -7.05 -0.12
N ARG A 163 -10.68 -6.42 -0.04
CA ARG A 163 -9.37 -7.07 -0.15
C ARG A 163 -9.10 -8.01 1.00
N LEU A 164 -9.49 -7.65 2.23
CA LEU A 164 -9.42 -8.54 3.40
C LEU A 164 -10.27 -9.81 3.19
N LEU A 165 -11.48 -9.69 2.64
CA LEU A 165 -12.35 -10.83 2.32
C LEU A 165 -11.80 -11.71 1.20
N ARG A 166 -11.05 -11.13 0.26
CA ARG A 166 -10.43 -11.84 -0.87
C ARG A 166 -9.18 -12.64 -0.47
N LEU A 167 -8.65 -12.45 0.74
CA LEU A 167 -7.54 -13.27 1.22
C LEU A 167 -7.88 -14.75 1.14
N ARG A 168 -7.00 -15.54 0.53
CA ARG A 168 -7.12 -16.99 0.44
C ARG A 168 -6.74 -17.64 1.76
N TYR A 169 -7.44 -17.29 2.82
CA TYR A 169 -7.27 -17.87 4.15
C TYR A 169 -8.65 -18.11 4.75
N PRO A 170 -8.93 -19.26 5.40
CA PRO A 170 -10.27 -19.53 5.89
C PRO A 170 -10.66 -18.53 6.98
N GLN A 171 -11.77 -17.81 6.78
CA GLN A 171 -12.25 -16.80 7.73
C GLN A 171 -12.50 -17.42 9.12
N LYS A 172 -12.89 -18.71 9.18
CA LYS A 172 -13.04 -19.48 10.42
C LYS A 172 -11.73 -19.76 11.18
N ARG A 173 -10.57 -19.53 10.55
CA ARG A 173 -9.24 -19.57 11.18
C ARG A 173 -8.71 -18.16 11.47
N MET A 174 -9.49 -17.13 11.20
CA MET A 174 -9.17 -15.73 11.45
C MET A 174 -10.07 -15.16 12.54
N ARG A 175 -9.47 -14.38 13.43
CA ARG A 175 -10.16 -13.51 14.38
C ARG A 175 -9.89 -12.08 13.98
N LEU A 176 -10.87 -11.20 14.13
CA LEU A 176 -10.70 -9.78 13.86
C LEU A 176 -10.64 -8.99 15.16
N PHE A 177 -9.65 -8.13 15.28
CA PHE A 177 -9.63 -7.00 16.18
C PHE A 177 -9.61 -5.76 15.29
N ILE A 178 -10.62 -4.89 15.39
CA ILE A 178 -10.70 -3.65 14.61
C ILE A 178 -10.68 -2.50 15.61
N HIS A 179 -9.70 -1.62 15.46
CA HIS A 179 -9.70 -0.31 16.11
C HIS A 179 -10.02 0.76 15.06
N ASN A 180 -11.11 1.48 15.28
CA ASN A 180 -11.49 2.62 14.44
C ASN A 180 -11.49 3.89 15.30
N HIS A 181 -10.51 4.75 15.06
CA HIS A 181 -10.42 6.07 15.68
C HIS A 181 -11.35 7.09 15.00
N GLU A 182 -11.73 6.84 13.74
CA GLU A 182 -12.38 7.82 12.89
C GLU A 182 -13.91 7.70 12.88
N GLN A 183 -14.57 8.76 13.33
CA GLN A 183 -16.04 8.83 13.33
C GLN A 183 -16.62 8.74 11.91
N HIS A 184 -15.92 9.28 10.92
CA HIS A 184 -16.30 9.21 9.49
C HIS A 184 -16.46 7.76 9.02
N HIS A 185 -15.57 6.88 9.45
CA HIS A 185 -15.50 5.48 9.03
C HIS A 185 -16.41 4.53 9.80
N LYS A 186 -17.13 5.04 10.81
CA LYS A 186 -17.97 4.20 11.68
C LYS A 186 -19.01 3.39 10.92
N LEU A 187 -19.76 4.03 10.02
CA LEU A 187 -20.84 3.36 9.28
C LEU A 187 -20.30 2.29 8.33
N GLU A 188 -19.16 2.54 7.69
CA GLU A 188 -18.52 1.57 6.80
C GLU A 188 -18.05 0.32 7.56
N VAL A 189 -17.42 0.51 8.73
CA VAL A 189 -16.99 -0.59 9.61
C VAL A 189 -18.19 -1.39 10.13
N GLU A 190 -19.24 -0.72 10.60
CA GLU A 190 -20.46 -1.37 11.09
C GLU A 190 -21.16 -2.18 9.99
N LYS A 191 -21.23 -1.62 8.77
CA LYS A 191 -21.78 -2.33 7.61
C LYS A 191 -20.98 -3.59 7.27
N PHE A 192 -19.66 -3.49 7.20
CA PHE A 192 -18.78 -4.64 6.97
C PHE A 192 -18.98 -5.75 8.01
N LEU A 193 -19.06 -5.39 9.30
CA LEU A 193 -19.26 -6.35 10.37
C LEU A 193 -20.67 -6.96 10.37
N ALA A 194 -21.69 -6.19 9.99
CA ALA A 194 -23.05 -6.71 9.84
C ALA A 194 -23.15 -7.75 8.70
N GLU A 195 -22.49 -7.49 7.58
CA GLU A 195 -22.51 -8.36 6.40
C GLU A 195 -21.60 -9.58 6.57
N HIS A 196 -20.38 -9.41 7.08
CA HIS A 196 -19.34 -10.44 7.06
C HIS A 196 -18.77 -10.84 8.42
N GLY A 197 -19.13 -10.15 9.51
CA GLY A 197 -18.54 -10.40 10.83
C GLY A 197 -18.77 -11.83 11.35
N THR A 198 -19.87 -12.47 10.96
CA THR A 198 -20.19 -13.86 11.35
C THR A 198 -19.39 -14.92 10.59
N GLU A 199 -18.71 -14.56 9.50
CA GLU A 199 -17.85 -15.47 8.73
C GLU A 199 -16.55 -15.75 9.49
N TYR A 200 -16.07 -14.79 10.26
CA TYR A 200 -14.86 -14.89 11.09
C TYR A 200 -15.10 -15.75 12.34
N GLN A 201 -14.02 -16.23 12.97
CA GLN A 201 -14.10 -17.03 14.20
C GLN A 201 -14.62 -16.18 15.38
N SER A 202 -14.16 -14.94 15.48
CA SER A 202 -14.60 -13.95 16.46
C SER A 202 -14.22 -12.55 16.00
N VAL A 203 -14.98 -11.54 16.42
CA VAL A 203 -14.71 -10.13 16.15
C VAL A 203 -14.70 -9.35 17.45
N LYS A 204 -13.74 -8.44 17.61
CA LYS A 204 -13.72 -7.40 18.64
C LYS A 204 -13.54 -6.05 17.96
N LEU A 205 -14.53 -5.16 18.11
CA LEU A 205 -14.48 -3.79 17.64
C LEU A 205 -14.22 -2.84 18.82
N VAL A 206 -13.28 -1.91 18.65
CA VAL A 206 -13.11 -0.72 19.46
C VAL A 206 -13.39 0.47 18.55
N GLY A 207 -14.59 1.02 18.65
CA GLY A 207 -15.03 2.13 17.81
C GLY A 207 -14.61 3.50 18.36
N PRO A 208 -14.91 4.58 17.61
CA PRO A 208 -14.44 5.93 17.89
C PRO A 208 -15.04 6.53 19.17
N GLU A 209 -16.14 5.95 19.68
CA GLU A 209 -16.71 6.30 20.98
C GLU A 209 -15.78 5.97 22.16
N VAL A 210 -14.87 5.01 21.99
CA VAL A 210 -13.84 4.67 22.98
C VAL A 210 -12.59 5.49 22.67
N ARG A 211 -12.35 6.56 23.43
CA ARG A 211 -11.12 7.35 23.29
C ARG A 211 -9.91 6.53 23.71
N MET A 212 -9.22 5.95 22.72
CA MET A 212 -8.01 5.16 22.87
C MET A 212 -6.94 5.73 21.95
N ALA A 213 -5.71 5.86 22.46
CA ALA A 213 -4.59 6.29 21.62
C ALA A 213 -4.15 5.15 20.70
N ASN A 214 -3.60 5.48 19.53
CA ASN A 214 -3.11 4.51 18.55
C ASN A 214 -2.17 3.45 19.18
N ALA A 215 -1.19 3.89 20.00
CA ALA A 215 -0.28 2.98 20.68
C ALA A 215 -0.98 2.02 21.67
N ASP A 216 -1.98 2.50 22.43
CA ASP A 216 -2.77 1.67 23.33
C ASP A 216 -3.59 0.61 22.56
N ALA A 217 -4.18 1.01 21.44
CA ALA A 217 -4.95 0.12 20.59
C ALA A 217 -4.08 -0.99 19.99
N ARG A 218 -2.88 -0.64 19.51
CA ARG A 218 -1.92 -1.62 18.97
C ARG A 218 -1.39 -2.56 20.04
N ASN A 219 -1.09 -2.06 21.23
CA ASN A 219 -0.76 -2.90 22.39
C ASN A 219 -1.90 -3.87 22.71
N MET A 220 -3.15 -3.39 22.74
CA MET A 220 -4.31 -4.25 22.97
C MET A 220 -4.44 -5.35 21.91
N GLY A 221 -4.26 -5.02 20.63
CA GLY A 221 -4.29 -6.00 19.54
C GLY A 221 -3.23 -7.10 19.69
N ALA A 222 -1.98 -6.70 19.96
CA ALA A 222 -0.88 -7.64 20.20
C ALA A 222 -1.12 -8.49 21.46
N ASP A 223 -1.63 -7.88 22.54
CA ASP A 223 -1.90 -8.55 23.81
C ASP A 223 -3.01 -9.60 23.71
N LEU A 224 -4.04 -9.35 22.91
CA LEU A 224 -5.08 -10.35 22.65
C LEU A 224 -4.49 -11.64 22.07
N CYS A 225 -3.49 -11.54 21.18
CA CYS A 225 -2.78 -12.71 20.67
C CYS A 225 -1.78 -13.28 21.69
N ARG A 226 -1.07 -12.42 22.44
CA ARG A 226 -0.10 -12.83 23.45
C ARG A 226 -0.74 -13.65 24.56
N GLN A 227 -1.92 -13.24 25.03
CA GLN A 227 -2.66 -13.89 26.13
C GLN A 227 -3.34 -15.19 25.69
N ASP A 228 -3.62 -15.36 24.40
CA ASP A 228 -4.26 -16.56 23.87
C ASP A 228 -3.24 -17.55 23.29
N GLN A 229 -3.09 -18.70 23.95
CA GLN A 229 -2.20 -19.78 23.51
C GLN A 229 -2.59 -20.40 22.15
N THR A 230 -3.85 -20.27 21.75
CA THR A 230 -4.35 -20.73 20.44
C THR A 230 -4.01 -19.76 19.31
N CYS A 231 -3.70 -18.49 19.62
CA CYS A 231 -3.23 -17.53 18.63
C CYS A 231 -1.81 -17.90 18.17
N THR A 232 -1.71 -18.34 16.91
CA THR A 232 -0.44 -18.78 16.32
C THR A 232 0.28 -17.60 15.68
N TYR A 233 -0.45 -16.69 15.05
CA TYR A 233 0.09 -15.48 14.44
C TYR A 233 -0.79 -14.26 14.73
N TYR A 234 -0.14 -13.11 14.92
CA TYR A 234 -0.77 -11.80 14.94
C TYR A 234 -0.43 -11.07 13.64
N PHE A 235 -1.43 -10.72 12.86
CA PHE A 235 -1.30 -10.01 11.59
C PHE A 235 -1.83 -8.60 11.75
N SER A 236 -0.94 -7.63 11.90
CA SER A 236 -1.29 -6.21 11.99
C SER A 236 -1.39 -5.63 10.59
N VAL A 237 -2.45 -4.88 10.31
CA VAL A 237 -2.66 -4.20 9.04
C VAL A 237 -3.37 -2.86 9.26
N ASP A 238 -2.81 -1.81 8.68
CA ASP A 238 -3.35 -0.47 8.71
C ASP A 238 -4.28 -0.24 7.52
N ALA A 239 -5.27 0.64 7.69
CA ALA A 239 -6.30 0.90 6.68
C ALA A 239 -5.73 1.42 5.34
N ASP A 240 -4.55 2.03 5.36
CA ASP A 240 -3.88 2.61 4.18
C ASP A 240 -3.10 1.57 3.34
N VAL A 241 -3.23 0.28 3.70
CA VAL A 241 -2.62 -0.83 2.97
C VAL A 241 -3.57 -1.38 1.91
N ALA A 242 -3.20 -1.23 0.65
CA ALA A 242 -3.86 -1.85 -0.48
C ALA A 242 -3.31 -3.27 -0.73
N LEU A 243 -3.83 -4.26 0.01
CA LEU A 243 -3.40 -5.65 -0.08
C LEU A 243 -4.00 -6.36 -1.32
N THR A 244 -3.32 -6.30 -2.46
CA THR A 244 -3.84 -6.81 -3.73
C THR A 244 -3.56 -8.29 -3.97
N GLU A 245 -2.57 -8.89 -3.31
CA GLU A 245 -2.23 -10.31 -3.44
C GLU A 245 -3.05 -11.19 -2.47
N PRO A 246 -3.97 -12.04 -2.98
CA PRO A 246 -4.83 -12.87 -2.13
C PRO A 246 -4.08 -13.87 -1.25
N ASP A 247 -2.90 -14.36 -1.66
CA ASP A 247 -2.12 -15.34 -0.91
C ASP A 247 -1.16 -14.70 0.11
N SER A 248 -1.22 -13.38 0.32
CA SER A 248 -0.32 -12.60 1.18
C SER A 248 -0.09 -13.21 2.57
N LEU A 249 -1.15 -13.56 3.29
CA LEU A 249 -1.04 -14.12 4.63
C LEU A 249 -0.35 -15.49 4.63
N ARG A 250 -0.62 -16.34 3.63
CA ARG A 250 0.04 -17.64 3.48
C ARG A 250 1.54 -17.44 3.22
N LEU A 251 1.88 -16.58 2.27
CA LEU A 251 3.26 -16.28 1.90
C LEU A 251 4.08 -15.79 3.10
N LEU A 252 3.51 -14.91 3.94
CA LEU A 252 4.19 -14.43 5.15
C LEU A 252 4.35 -15.52 6.22
N ILE A 253 3.34 -16.39 6.41
CA ILE A 253 3.41 -17.52 7.34
C ILE A 253 4.48 -18.53 6.90
N GLU A 254 4.55 -18.83 5.60
CA GLU A 254 5.49 -19.79 5.01
C GLU A 254 6.95 -19.36 5.21
N GLN A 255 7.23 -18.06 5.27
CA GLN A 255 8.58 -17.52 5.54
C GLN A 255 9.10 -17.81 6.95
N ASN A 256 8.23 -18.22 7.87
CA ASN A 256 8.59 -18.74 9.18
C ASN A 256 9.53 -17.83 10.00
N LYS A 257 9.38 -16.50 9.89
CA LYS A 257 10.13 -15.52 10.70
C LYS A 257 9.33 -15.08 11.92
N ASN A 258 10.00 -14.61 12.97
CA ASN A 258 9.35 -14.17 14.21
C ASN A 258 8.56 -12.88 14.01
N VAL A 259 9.13 -11.92 13.28
CA VAL A 259 8.48 -10.69 12.82
C VAL A 259 8.81 -10.49 11.35
N ILE A 260 7.80 -10.37 10.49
CA ILE A 260 7.99 -10.16 9.05
C ILE A 260 6.95 -9.22 8.44
N ALA A 261 7.40 -8.27 7.64
CA ALA A 261 6.56 -7.38 6.84
C ALA A 261 6.70 -7.69 5.34
N PRO A 262 5.61 -7.67 4.56
CA PRO A 262 5.70 -7.53 3.11
C PRO A 262 6.15 -6.10 2.75
N LEU A 263 6.96 -5.98 1.71
CA LEU A 263 7.28 -4.67 1.14
C LEU A 263 6.03 -4.06 0.52
N MET A 264 5.67 -2.86 0.98
CA MET A 264 4.63 -2.02 0.43
C MET A 264 5.21 -0.66 0.07
N THR A 265 4.84 -0.13 -1.10
CA THR A 265 5.35 1.13 -1.64
C THR A 265 4.19 2.03 -2.06
N ARG A 266 4.33 3.36 -1.90
CA ARG A 266 3.40 4.29 -2.55
C ARG A 266 3.60 4.24 -4.07
N HIS A 267 2.51 4.17 -4.82
CA HIS A 267 2.56 4.05 -6.27
C HIS A 267 3.40 5.19 -6.90
N GLY A 268 4.33 4.83 -7.80
CA GLY A 268 5.21 5.79 -8.49
C GLY A 268 6.21 6.53 -7.59
N ARG A 269 6.36 6.16 -6.32
CA ARG A 269 7.29 6.79 -5.36
C ARG A 269 8.21 5.77 -4.71
N LEU A 270 9.31 6.25 -4.11
CA LEU A 270 10.22 5.41 -3.33
C LEU A 270 9.76 5.19 -1.90
N TRP A 271 8.79 5.97 -1.40
CA TRP A 271 8.31 5.86 -0.03
C TRP A 271 7.67 4.48 0.22
N SER A 272 8.09 3.81 1.28
CA SER A 272 7.73 2.43 1.60
C SER A 272 7.57 2.22 3.10
N ASN A 273 6.95 1.11 3.49
CA ASN A 273 6.70 0.71 4.89
C ASN A 273 7.92 0.15 5.64
N PHE A 274 9.15 0.54 5.26
CA PHE A 274 10.37 0.09 5.92
C PHE A 274 11.49 1.12 5.78
N TRP A 275 12.42 1.12 6.73
CA TRP A 275 13.67 1.88 6.62
C TRP A 275 14.85 0.90 6.62
N GLY A 276 15.81 1.12 5.72
CA GLY A 276 17.01 0.28 5.64
C GLY A 276 18.10 0.69 6.63
N ALA A 277 18.07 1.92 7.15
CA ALA A 277 19.03 2.43 8.12
C ALA A 277 18.36 3.42 9.09
N LEU A 278 19.05 3.71 10.20
CA LEU A 278 18.68 4.74 11.17
C LEU A 278 19.79 5.79 11.28
N SER A 279 19.40 7.04 11.55
CA SER A 279 20.32 8.07 12.00
C SER A 279 20.81 7.80 13.43
N ALA A 280 21.81 8.53 13.89
CA ALA A 280 22.29 8.45 15.27
C ALA A 280 21.19 8.72 16.32
N ASP A 281 20.20 9.55 15.96
CA ASP A 281 19.06 9.88 16.81
C ASP A 281 17.90 8.86 16.70
N GLY A 282 18.07 7.78 15.93
CA GLY A 282 17.07 6.71 15.78
C GLY A 282 15.96 7.01 14.76
N TYR A 283 16.09 8.08 13.96
CA TYR A 283 15.15 8.45 12.91
C TYR A 283 15.55 7.86 11.56
N TYR A 284 14.72 8.09 10.53
CA TYR A 284 14.96 7.63 9.17
C TYR A 284 16.35 8.01 8.65
N ALA A 285 17.06 7.01 8.14
CA ALA A 285 18.20 7.20 7.24
C ALA A 285 18.05 6.25 6.04
N ARG A 286 18.51 6.71 4.87
CA ARG A 286 18.50 5.88 3.66
C ARG A 286 19.71 4.95 3.67
N SER A 287 19.49 3.63 3.60
CA SER A 287 20.56 2.66 3.36
C SER A 287 21.00 2.68 1.89
N GLU A 288 22.22 2.19 1.64
CA GLU A 288 22.79 2.12 0.28
C GLU A 288 21.95 1.26 -0.68
N ASP A 289 21.31 0.21 -0.18
CA ASP A 289 20.53 -0.76 -0.94
C ASP A 289 19.03 -0.46 -0.99
N TYR A 290 18.56 0.58 -0.29
CA TYR A 290 17.13 0.90 -0.14
C TYR A 290 16.40 0.97 -1.49
N VAL A 291 16.96 1.74 -2.44
CA VAL A 291 16.35 1.93 -3.77
C VAL A 291 16.32 0.64 -4.56
N ASP A 292 17.36 -0.19 -4.43
CA ASP A 292 17.44 -1.47 -5.13
C ASP A 292 16.41 -2.47 -4.60
N ILE A 293 16.15 -2.47 -3.28
CA ILE A 293 15.11 -3.31 -2.64
C ILE A 293 13.71 -2.82 -3.05
N VAL A 294 13.44 -1.52 -2.96
CA VAL A 294 12.15 -0.92 -3.30
C VAL A 294 11.77 -1.16 -4.76
N GLN A 295 12.73 -1.05 -5.68
CA GLN A 295 12.50 -1.24 -7.11
C GLN A 295 12.56 -2.72 -7.56
N GLY A 296 12.77 -3.67 -6.63
CA GLY A 296 12.88 -5.08 -6.97
C GLY A 296 14.15 -5.45 -7.75
N ARG A 297 15.18 -4.59 -7.76
CA ARG A 297 16.51 -4.92 -8.30
C ARG A 297 17.26 -5.90 -7.41
N ARG A 298 17.00 -5.86 -6.10
CA ARG A 298 17.43 -6.86 -5.12
C ARG A 298 16.21 -7.47 -4.46
N VAL A 299 15.96 -8.74 -4.73
CA VAL A 299 14.81 -9.50 -4.19
C VAL A 299 15.27 -10.50 -3.14
N GLY A 300 14.60 -10.52 -1.97
CA GLY A 300 14.96 -11.38 -0.85
C GLY A 300 14.13 -11.16 0.41
N VAL A 301 14.68 -11.62 1.53
CA VAL A 301 14.18 -11.43 2.89
C VAL A 301 15.27 -10.70 3.68
N TRP A 302 14.98 -9.48 4.12
CA TRP A 302 15.96 -8.52 4.59
C TRP A 302 15.77 -8.27 6.08
N ASN A 303 16.82 -8.39 6.88
CA ASN A 303 16.82 -7.92 8.27
C ASN A 303 16.94 -6.39 8.26
N VAL A 304 15.89 -5.69 8.71
CA VAL A 304 15.78 -4.24 8.63
C VAL A 304 15.47 -3.62 10.00
N PRO A 305 15.93 -2.39 10.27
CA PRO A 305 15.72 -1.75 11.56
C PRO A 305 14.28 -1.27 11.80
N TYR A 306 13.47 -1.05 10.76
CA TYR A 306 12.13 -0.48 10.89
C TYR A 306 11.18 -1.08 9.85
N ILE A 307 9.97 -1.40 10.29
CA ILE A 307 8.82 -1.83 9.49
C ILE A 307 7.54 -1.15 10.02
N SER A 308 6.56 -0.90 9.16
CA SER A 308 5.29 -0.25 9.52
C SER A 308 4.13 -0.78 8.67
N ASN A 309 2.91 -0.27 8.92
CA ASN A 309 1.65 -0.46 8.18
C ASN A 309 1.12 -1.90 8.12
N ILE A 310 1.94 -2.90 7.84
CA ILE A 310 1.55 -4.30 7.71
C ILE A 310 2.69 -5.22 8.13
N TYR A 311 2.42 -6.13 9.06
CA TYR A 311 3.39 -7.11 9.52
C TYR A 311 2.72 -8.30 10.22
N LEU A 312 3.42 -9.44 10.16
CA LEU A 312 3.05 -10.68 10.81
C LEU A 312 4.04 -10.97 11.96
N ILE A 313 3.51 -11.24 13.15
CA ILE A 313 4.28 -11.65 14.32
C ILE A 313 3.86 -13.06 14.73
N LYS A 314 4.83 -13.94 14.99
CA LYS A 314 4.53 -15.24 15.62
C LYS A 314 4.03 -15.04 17.04
N GLY A 315 2.91 -15.69 17.38
CA GLY A 315 2.39 -15.68 18.75
C GLY A 315 3.39 -16.23 19.77
N SER A 316 4.20 -17.22 19.38
CA SER A 316 5.29 -17.73 20.23
C SER A 316 6.36 -16.67 20.52
N ALA A 317 6.70 -15.83 19.54
CA ALA A 317 7.67 -14.75 19.73
C ALA A 317 7.10 -13.65 20.65
N LEU A 318 5.80 -13.31 20.52
CA LEU A 318 5.11 -12.40 21.45
C LEU A 318 5.15 -12.87 22.91
N ARG A 319 5.17 -14.19 23.14
CA ARG A 319 5.12 -14.80 24.47
C ARG A 319 6.50 -15.09 25.06
N ALA A 320 7.47 -15.50 24.24
CA ALA A 320 8.77 -15.98 24.70
C ALA A 320 9.90 -14.94 24.57
N GLU A 321 9.91 -14.19 23.46
CA GLU A 321 11.01 -13.28 23.10
C GLU A 321 10.66 -11.82 23.41
N LEU A 322 9.43 -11.40 23.10
CA LEU A 322 8.94 -10.04 23.33
C LEU A 322 8.21 -9.91 24.68
N GLN A 323 8.97 -10.10 25.76
CA GLN A 323 8.48 -10.12 27.14
C GLN A 323 8.05 -8.75 27.67
N HIS A 324 8.63 -7.66 27.16
CA HIS A 324 8.13 -6.33 27.45
C HIS A 324 6.75 -6.16 26.80
N VAL A 325 5.73 -6.01 27.63
CA VAL A 325 4.34 -6.04 27.19
C VAL A 325 4.02 -4.84 26.33
N ASP A 326 4.48 -3.65 26.76
CA ASP A 326 4.30 -2.42 26.01
C ASP A 326 5.28 -2.36 24.83
N LEU A 327 4.75 -2.63 23.64
CA LEU A 327 5.52 -2.58 22.41
C LEU A 327 5.40 -1.21 21.73
N PHE A 328 4.31 -0.47 21.92
CA PHE A 328 4.00 0.71 21.11
C PHE A 328 4.23 2.05 21.80
N HIS A 329 4.70 2.09 23.05
CA HIS A 329 5.23 3.31 23.67
C HIS A 329 6.75 3.25 23.86
N TYR A 330 7.42 4.28 23.36
CA TYR A 330 8.83 4.52 23.65
C TYR A 330 9.15 6.00 23.57
N SER A 331 9.46 6.61 24.72
CA SER A 331 9.84 8.03 24.81
C SER A 331 8.79 8.94 24.14
N LYS A 332 9.20 9.79 23.18
CA LYS A 332 8.33 10.68 22.40
C LYS A 332 8.16 10.21 20.94
N LEU A 333 8.54 8.97 20.64
CA LEU A 333 8.39 8.42 19.29
C LEU A 333 6.92 8.12 18.99
N ASP A 334 6.55 8.09 17.72
CA ASP A 334 5.26 7.55 17.30
C ASP A 334 5.16 6.04 17.57
N ALA A 335 3.97 5.48 17.40
CA ALA A 335 3.67 4.10 17.74
C ALA A 335 4.52 3.08 16.94
N ASP A 336 4.76 3.33 15.65
CA ASP A 336 5.50 2.40 14.79
C ASP A 336 7.00 2.47 15.06
N MET A 337 7.54 3.68 15.25
CA MET A 337 8.92 3.88 15.69
C MET A 337 9.15 3.25 17.08
N SER A 338 8.19 3.39 17.99
CA SER A 338 8.22 2.78 19.31
C SER A 338 8.23 1.25 19.22
N PHE A 339 7.33 0.67 18.41
CA PHE A 339 7.31 -0.76 18.13
C PHE A 339 8.66 -1.27 17.67
N CYS A 340 9.22 -0.66 16.63
CA CYS A 340 10.50 -1.08 16.09
C CYS A 340 11.63 -0.91 17.11
N ALA A 341 11.64 0.18 17.90
CA ALA A 341 12.65 0.40 18.94
C ALA A 341 12.58 -0.65 20.06
N ASN A 342 11.38 -0.96 20.54
CA ASN A 342 11.14 -1.93 21.61
C ASN A 342 11.42 -3.37 21.18
N VAL A 343 11.15 -3.72 19.91
CA VAL A 343 11.51 -5.03 19.34
C VAL A 343 13.04 -5.17 19.24
N ARG A 344 13.75 -4.13 18.78
CA ARG A 344 15.23 -4.13 18.72
C ARG A 344 15.89 -4.21 20.09
N GLN A 345 15.35 -3.55 21.11
CA GLN A 345 15.87 -3.62 22.49
C GLN A 345 15.77 -5.01 23.11
N GLN A 346 14.86 -5.84 22.59
CA GLN A 346 14.69 -7.23 22.98
C GLN A 346 15.45 -8.18 22.06
N GLU A 347 16.35 -7.65 21.21
CA GLU A 347 17.24 -8.41 20.31
C GLU A 347 16.51 -9.29 19.29
N VAL A 348 15.25 -8.97 18.98
CA VAL A 348 14.46 -9.66 17.97
C VAL A 348 14.63 -8.99 16.61
N PHE A 349 14.96 -9.77 15.59
CA PHE A 349 15.06 -9.27 14.22
C PHE A 349 13.69 -9.02 13.60
N MET A 350 13.61 -7.94 12.83
CA MET A 350 12.47 -7.62 11.97
C MET A 350 12.87 -7.87 10.53
N PHE A 351 12.07 -8.68 9.84
CA PHE A 351 12.32 -9.02 8.45
C PHE A 351 11.37 -8.30 7.51
N LEU A 352 11.87 -7.94 6.33
CA LEU A 352 11.08 -7.44 5.20
C LEU A 352 11.21 -8.43 4.05
N THR A 353 10.11 -8.80 3.40
CA THR A 353 10.14 -9.61 2.17
C THR A 353 9.63 -8.83 0.98
N ASN A 354 10.42 -8.80 -0.10
CA ASN A 354 10.00 -8.30 -1.41
C ASN A 354 10.02 -9.39 -2.49
N ARG A 355 9.95 -10.67 -2.08
CA ARG A 355 9.90 -11.84 -2.99
C ARG A 355 8.65 -11.92 -3.85
N HIS A 356 7.58 -11.26 -3.42
CA HIS A 356 6.31 -11.17 -4.12
C HIS A 356 5.83 -9.72 -4.11
N THR A 357 5.00 -9.36 -5.08
CA THR A 357 4.25 -8.10 -5.07
C THR A 357 3.00 -8.31 -4.23
N PHE A 358 2.99 -7.77 -3.00
CA PHE A 358 1.87 -7.97 -2.07
C PHE A 358 0.76 -6.92 -2.25
N GLY A 359 1.13 -5.72 -2.68
CA GLY A 359 0.24 -4.57 -2.72
C GLY A 359 1.00 -3.26 -2.74
N HIS A 360 0.32 -2.20 -2.33
CA HIS A 360 0.87 -0.84 -2.24
C HIS A 360 0.29 -0.07 -1.06
N LEU A 361 0.81 1.14 -0.84
CA LEU A 361 0.33 2.05 0.20
C LEU A 361 -0.45 3.20 -0.45
N LEU A 362 -1.60 3.51 0.14
CA LEU A 362 -2.39 4.67 -0.24
C LEU A 362 -1.67 5.97 0.14
N SER A 363 -1.91 7.01 -0.64
CA SER A 363 -1.60 8.38 -0.26
C SER A 363 -2.75 8.92 0.56
N LEU A 364 -2.46 9.31 1.80
CA LEU A 364 -3.43 9.99 2.69
C LEU A 364 -3.28 11.52 2.62
N ASP A 365 -2.33 11.99 1.83
CA ASP A 365 -1.99 13.40 1.69
C ASP A 365 -3.21 14.18 1.15
N ASN A 366 -3.75 15.09 1.97
CA ASN A 366 -4.90 15.96 1.64
C ASN A 366 -6.24 15.23 1.42
N TYR A 367 -6.43 14.01 1.93
CA TYR A 367 -7.74 13.36 1.87
C TYR A 367 -8.79 14.20 2.62
N GLN A 368 -9.88 14.55 1.94
CA GLN A 368 -10.96 15.38 2.47
C GLN A 368 -12.15 14.51 2.82
N THR A 369 -12.89 14.89 3.86
CA THR A 369 -14.10 14.19 4.34
C THR A 369 -15.35 15.08 4.24
N THR A 370 -15.35 16.01 3.29
CA THR A 370 -16.38 17.05 3.11
C THR A 370 -17.48 16.68 2.12
N HIS A 371 -17.27 15.63 1.33
CA HIS A 371 -18.23 15.12 0.34
C HIS A 371 -19.00 13.92 0.89
N LEU A 372 -20.13 13.60 0.26
CA LEU A 372 -20.87 12.39 0.61
C LEU A 372 -20.04 11.14 0.21
N HIS A 373 -19.43 11.17 -0.97
CA HIS A 373 -18.53 10.12 -1.47
C HIS A 373 -17.14 10.66 -1.77
N ASN A 374 -16.33 10.82 -0.72
CA ASN A 374 -14.99 11.44 -0.80
C ASN A 374 -14.03 10.73 -1.76
N ASP A 375 -14.13 9.40 -1.87
CA ASP A 375 -13.31 8.58 -2.77
C ASP A 375 -13.41 9.02 -4.24
N LEU A 376 -14.52 9.66 -4.68
CA LEU A 376 -14.67 10.17 -6.05
C LEU A 376 -13.54 11.15 -6.40
N TRP A 377 -13.07 11.95 -5.44
CA TRP A 377 -12.03 12.96 -5.65
C TRP A 377 -10.58 12.41 -5.62
N GLU A 378 -10.40 11.13 -5.35
CA GLU A 378 -9.08 10.54 -5.12
C GLU A 378 -8.33 10.11 -6.40
N VAL A 379 -8.87 10.42 -7.58
CA VAL A 379 -8.27 10.06 -8.88
C VAL A 379 -6.84 10.57 -9.05
N PHE A 380 -6.47 11.69 -8.40
CA PHE A 380 -5.10 12.23 -8.44
C PHE A 380 -4.14 11.54 -7.48
N SER A 381 -4.56 11.37 -6.23
CA SER A 381 -3.72 10.87 -5.14
C SER A 381 -3.52 9.36 -5.21
N ASN A 382 -4.57 8.63 -5.61
CA ASN A 382 -4.67 7.17 -5.55
C ASN A 382 -5.30 6.60 -6.84
N PRO A 383 -4.68 6.81 -8.02
CA PRO A 383 -5.28 6.49 -9.31
C PRO A 383 -5.59 5.01 -9.52
N GLU A 384 -4.77 4.09 -9.00
CA GLU A 384 -4.99 2.65 -9.18
C GLU A 384 -6.20 2.16 -8.37
N ASP A 385 -6.37 2.63 -7.14
CA ASP A 385 -7.51 2.30 -6.29
C ASP A 385 -8.80 2.96 -6.79
N TRP A 386 -8.70 4.22 -7.25
CA TRP A 386 -9.80 4.91 -7.92
C TRP A 386 -10.27 4.15 -9.16
N LYS A 387 -9.32 3.66 -9.97
CA LYS A 387 -9.60 2.81 -11.12
C LYS A 387 -10.27 1.50 -10.73
N GLU A 388 -9.77 0.80 -9.70
CA GLU A 388 -10.38 -0.44 -9.23
C GLU A 388 -11.82 -0.22 -8.75
N LYS A 389 -12.10 0.88 -8.05
CA LYS A 389 -13.43 1.19 -7.54
C LYS A 389 -14.39 1.64 -8.64
N TYR A 390 -13.93 2.52 -9.54
CA TYR A 390 -14.83 3.32 -10.38
C TYR A 390 -14.80 3.01 -11.87
N ILE A 391 -13.70 2.46 -12.40
CA ILE A 391 -13.61 2.11 -13.82
C ILE A 391 -14.10 0.69 -14.03
N HIS A 392 -14.97 0.51 -15.03
CA HIS A 392 -15.56 -0.78 -15.31
C HIS A 392 -14.47 -1.84 -15.56
N GLU A 393 -14.59 -3.00 -14.91
CA GLU A 393 -13.65 -4.14 -15.03
C GLU A 393 -13.33 -4.58 -16.47
N ASN A 394 -14.22 -4.30 -17.44
CA ASN A 394 -14.08 -4.66 -18.83
C ASN A 394 -13.62 -3.50 -19.72
N TYR A 395 -13.35 -2.32 -19.15
CA TYR A 395 -12.82 -1.15 -19.87
C TYR A 395 -11.51 -1.50 -20.61
N THR A 396 -10.56 -2.18 -19.98
CA THR A 396 -9.30 -2.56 -20.65
C THR A 396 -9.55 -3.46 -21.86
N LYS A 397 -10.52 -4.38 -21.77
CA LYS A 397 -10.93 -5.22 -22.91
C LYS A 397 -11.61 -4.39 -24.00
N ALA A 398 -12.44 -3.42 -23.62
CA ALA A 398 -13.04 -2.43 -24.52
C ALA A 398 -11.97 -1.61 -25.24
N LEU A 399 -10.95 -1.15 -24.53
CA LEU A 399 -9.81 -0.44 -25.10
C LEU A 399 -8.97 -1.34 -26.01
N GLU A 400 -9.00 -2.66 -25.86
CA GLU A 400 -8.42 -3.59 -26.84
C GLU A 400 -9.29 -3.77 -28.10
N GLY A 401 -10.52 -3.26 -28.10
CA GLY A 401 -11.51 -3.38 -29.18
C GLY A 401 -12.55 -4.49 -28.96
N LYS A 402 -12.56 -5.16 -27.79
CA LYS A 402 -13.53 -6.19 -27.42
C LYS A 402 -14.62 -5.56 -26.56
N LEU A 403 -15.91 -5.80 -26.82
CA LEU A 403 -17.03 -5.15 -26.09
C LEU A 403 -17.23 -3.67 -26.41
N VAL A 404 -16.76 -3.24 -27.59
CA VAL A 404 -17.20 -1.99 -28.21
C VAL A 404 -18.26 -2.34 -29.25
N GLU A 405 -19.40 -1.68 -29.18
CA GLU A 405 -20.48 -1.80 -30.15
C GLU A 405 -20.65 -0.48 -30.91
N MET A 406 -21.25 -0.55 -32.10
CA MET A 406 -21.61 0.62 -32.90
C MET A 406 -23.12 0.58 -33.22
N PRO A 407 -24.00 0.87 -32.24
CA PRO A 407 -25.45 0.72 -32.40
C PRO A 407 -26.07 1.60 -33.50
N CYS A 408 -25.44 2.73 -33.81
CA CYS A 408 -25.79 3.59 -34.94
C CYS A 408 -24.50 3.97 -35.70
N PRO A 409 -24.57 4.37 -36.99
CA PRO A 409 -23.38 4.79 -37.74
C PRO A 409 -22.59 5.87 -36.98
N ASP A 410 -21.30 5.65 -36.76
CA ASP A 410 -20.38 6.52 -36.01
C ASP A 410 -20.86 6.88 -34.59
N VAL A 411 -21.67 6.01 -33.97
CA VAL A 411 -22.04 6.09 -32.56
C VAL A 411 -21.51 4.84 -31.88
N TYR A 412 -20.44 4.99 -31.11
CA TYR A 412 -19.82 3.89 -30.37
C TYR A 412 -20.40 3.75 -28.98
N TRP A 413 -20.38 2.53 -28.46
CA TRP A 413 -20.91 2.19 -27.16
C TRP A 413 -20.00 1.21 -26.43
N PHE A 414 -19.50 1.59 -25.25
CA PHE A 414 -18.51 0.80 -24.51
C PHE A 414 -18.67 0.95 -22.99
N PRO A 415 -18.24 -0.04 -22.18
CA PRO A 415 -18.25 0.05 -20.72
C PRO A 415 -17.18 1.01 -20.21
N ILE A 416 -17.52 1.86 -19.23
CA ILE A 416 -16.60 2.86 -18.66
C ILE A 416 -16.63 2.92 -17.14
N PHE A 417 -17.81 2.90 -16.53
CA PHE A 417 -17.98 3.05 -15.08
C PHE A 417 -18.51 1.77 -14.43
N THR A 418 -18.08 1.51 -13.19
CA THR A 418 -18.69 0.50 -12.32
C THR A 418 -20.07 0.97 -11.85
N GLU A 419 -20.85 0.08 -11.25
CA GLU A 419 -22.12 0.47 -10.66
C GLU A 419 -21.93 1.45 -9.50
N ALA A 420 -20.89 1.25 -8.68
CA ALA A 420 -20.54 2.15 -7.59
C ALA A 420 -20.22 3.56 -8.09
N ALA A 421 -19.46 3.71 -9.18
CA ALA A 421 -19.19 5.03 -9.76
C ALA A 421 -20.47 5.76 -10.16
N CYS A 422 -21.41 5.02 -10.76
CA CYS A 422 -22.68 5.59 -11.17
C CYS A 422 -23.57 5.96 -9.98
N ASP A 423 -23.67 5.09 -8.98
CA ASP A 423 -24.52 5.32 -7.81
C ASP A 423 -23.98 6.48 -6.97
N GLU A 424 -22.67 6.45 -6.63
CA GLU A 424 -22.03 7.49 -5.81
C GLU A 424 -22.08 8.86 -6.51
N LEU A 425 -21.91 8.91 -7.84
CA LEU A 425 -22.04 10.17 -8.59
C LEU A 425 -23.48 10.71 -8.57
N VAL A 426 -24.49 9.84 -8.71
CA VAL A 426 -25.91 10.26 -8.64
C VAL A 426 -26.26 10.72 -7.23
N GLU A 427 -25.82 9.99 -6.20
CA GLU A 427 -26.04 10.33 -4.80
C GLU A 427 -25.41 11.67 -4.43
N GLU A 428 -24.19 11.97 -4.91
CA GLU A 428 -23.54 13.26 -4.71
C GLU A 428 -24.29 14.42 -5.39
N MET A 429 -24.80 14.21 -6.61
CA MET A 429 -25.59 15.22 -7.34
C MET A 429 -26.93 15.50 -6.64
N GLU A 430 -27.62 14.47 -6.18
CA GLU A 430 -28.85 14.64 -5.40
C GLU A 430 -28.59 15.24 -4.01
N HIS A 431 -27.43 14.95 -3.40
CA HIS A 431 -27.00 15.59 -2.15
C HIS A 431 -26.78 17.09 -2.31
N TYR A 432 -26.15 17.52 -3.41
CA TYR A 432 -26.01 18.94 -3.75
C TYR A 432 -27.37 19.60 -3.98
N GLY A 433 -28.26 18.92 -4.72
CA GLY A 433 -29.69 19.25 -4.81
C GLY A 433 -30.06 20.53 -5.57
N GLN A 434 -29.10 21.37 -5.97
CA GLN A 434 -29.35 22.63 -6.71
C GLN A 434 -29.39 22.37 -8.22
N TRP A 435 -30.37 21.57 -8.65
CA TRP A 435 -30.67 21.34 -10.06
C TRP A 435 -31.12 22.62 -10.76
N SER A 436 -30.73 22.78 -12.02
CA SER A 436 -31.18 23.90 -12.85
C SER A 436 -32.68 23.85 -13.14
N LEU A 437 -33.24 24.97 -13.59
CA LEU A 437 -34.66 25.06 -13.93
C LEU A 437 -34.99 24.55 -15.34
N GLY A 438 -33.98 24.23 -16.16
CA GLY A 438 -34.17 23.90 -17.58
C GLY A 438 -34.65 25.08 -18.42
N ASP A 439 -34.30 26.31 -18.03
CA ASP A 439 -34.63 27.55 -18.76
C ASP A 439 -33.48 27.98 -19.68
N ASN A 440 -33.79 28.61 -20.82
CA ASN A 440 -32.77 29.10 -21.77
C ASN A 440 -31.83 30.17 -21.20
N LYS A 441 -32.11 30.73 -20.01
CA LYS A 441 -31.22 31.68 -19.35
C LYS A 441 -30.48 30.97 -18.23
N ASP A 442 -29.20 30.73 -18.45
CA ASP A 442 -28.35 30.08 -17.48
C ASP A 442 -27.10 30.91 -17.20
N ASN A 443 -27.03 31.48 -16.00
CA ASN A 443 -25.90 32.30 -15.56
C ASN A 443 -24.65 31.47 -15.21
N ARG A 444 -24.76 30.14 -15.19
CA ARG A 444 -23.65 29.21 -14.92
C ARG A 444 -22.77 28.99 -16.15
N ILE A 445 -23.28 29.28 -17.35
CA ILE A 445 -22.55 29.15 -18.61
C ILE A 445 -22.06 30.49 -19.15
N GLN A 446 -20.93 30.47 -19.84
CA GLN A 446 -20.37 31.65 -20.47
C GLN A 446 -21.29 32.17 -21.58
N GLY A 447 -21.88 33.36 -21.38
CA GLY A 447 -22.83 33.98 -22.31
C GLY A 447 -24.28 34.02 -21.83
N GLY A 448 -24.62 33.35 -20.72
CA GLY A 448 -25.90 33.51 -20.04
C GLY A 448 -27.11 32.92 -20.75
N TYR A 449 -26.92 32.21 -21.88
CA TYR A 449 -28.00 31.70 -22.72
C TYR A 449 -27.70 30.31 -23.26
N GLU A 450 -28.58 29.36 -22.95
CA GLU A 450 -28.50 27.98 -23.42
C GLU A 450 -29.56 27.76 -24.51
N ASN A 451 -29.12 27.33 -25.68
CA ASN A 451 -30.03 27.14 -26.81
C ASN A 451 -31.00 25.97 -26.58
N VAL A 452 -30.56 24.97 -25.80
CA VAL A 452 -31.28 23.71 -25.58
C VAL A 452 -31.07 23.32 -24.12
N PRO A 453 -31.83 23.92 -23.18
CA PRO A 453 -31.55 23.76 -21.76
C PRO A 453 -31.93 22.39 -21.23
N THR A 454 -31.16 21.92 -20.25
CA THR A 454 -31.46 20.72 -19.47
C THR A 454 -31.58 21.01 -17.98
N ILE A 455 -32.31 20.15 -17.25
CA ILE A 455 -32.28 20.10 -15.78
C ILE A 455 -31.03 19.32 -15.36
N ASP A 456 -30.02 20.05 -14.90
CA ASP A 456 -28.68 19.52 -14.71
C ASP A 456 -27.90 20.20 -13.57
N ILE A 457 -26.80 19.54 -13.20
CA ILE A 457 -25.76 20.05 -12.32
C ILE A 457 -24.42 19.88 -13.04
N HIS A 458 -23.65 20.98 -13.12
CA HIS A 458 -22.34 20.97 -13.74
C HIS A 458 -21.27 20.46 -12.78
N MET A 459 -20.24 19.78 -13.30
CA MET A 459 -19.16 19.22 -12.48
C MET A 459 -18.43 20.29 -11.66
N ASN A 460 -18.34 21.53 -12.15
CA ASN A 460 -17.72 22.64 -11.42
C ASN A 460 -18.52 23.09 -10.18
N GLN A 461 -19.85 22.92 -10.18
CA GLN A 461 -20.72 23.31 -9.06
C GLN A 461 -20.47 22.46 -7.81
N ILE A 462 -20.10 21.20 -8.01
CA ILE A 462 -19.68 20.28 -6.95
C ILE A 462 -18.16 20.20 -6.81
N THR A 463 -17.39 21.09 -7.45
CA THR A 463 -15.92 21.09 -7.43
C THR A 463 -15.27 19.79 -7.92
N PHE A 464 -15.87 19.14 -8.93
CA PHE A 464 -15.41 17.86 -9.52
C PHE A 464 -14.85 18.01 -10.94
N GLU A 465 -14.72 19.24 -11.45
CA GLU A 465 -14.28 19.53 -12.82
C GLU A 465 -12.88 18.98 -13.12
N ARG A 466 -11.94 19.10 -12.17
CA ARG A 466 -10.54 18.69 -12.38
C ARG A 466 -10.42 17.17 -12.42
N GLU A 467 -11.12 16.49 -11.53
CA GLU A 467 -11.20 15.05 -11.39
C GLU A 467 -11.88 14.45 -12.63
N TRP A 468 -12.98 15.07 -13.07
CA TRP A 468 -13.66 14.71 -14.31
C TRP A 468 -12.75 14.88 -15.54
N HIS A 469 -12.01 16.00 -15.63
CA HIS A 469 -11.04 16.20 -16.71
C HIS A 469 -9.97 15.11 -16.72
N LYS A 470 -9.43 14.74 -15.55
CA LYS A 470 -8.46 13.64 -15.44
C LYS A 470 -9.07 12.33 -15.92
N PHE A 471 -10.31 12.03 -15.54
CA PHE A 471 -11.04 10.87 -16.05
C PHE A 471 -11.15 10.88 -17.59
N LEU A 472 -11.53 12.02 -18.18
CA LEU A 472 -11.64 12.13 -19.64
C LEU A 472 -10.28 11.91 -20.33
N VAL A 473 -9.21 12.51 -19.82
CA VAL A 473 -7.85 12.35 -20.37
C VAL A 473 -7.33 10.92 -20.23
N GLU A 474 -7.54 10.27 -19.09
CA GLU A 474 -6.97 8.94 -18.85
C GLU A 474 -7.78 7.80 -19.49
N TYR A 475 -9.10 7.94 -19.59
CA TYR A 475 -9.98 6.84 -20.01
C TYR A 475 -10.77 7.09 -21.29
N ILE A 476 -11.21 8.33 -21.54
CA ILE A 476 -11.99 8.65 -22.74
C ILE A 476 -11.09 8.97 -23.93
N ALA A 477 -10.02 9.75 -23.74
CA ALA A 477 -9.12 10.11 -24.84
C ALA A 477 -8.50 8.87 -25.51
N PRO A 478 -7.90 7.89 -24.81
CA PRO A 478 -7.34 6.70 -25.45
C PRO A 478 -8.38 5.86 -26.20
N MET A 479 -9.61 5.81 -25.68
CA MET A 479 -10.73 5.15 -26.37
C MET A 479 -11.09 5.89 -27.65
N THR A 480 -11.21 7.22 -27.58
CA THR A 480 -11.56 8.08 -28.73
C THR A 480 -10.54 7.94 -29.86
N GLU A 481 -9.24 8.04 -29.56
CA GLU A 481 -8.17 7.92 -30.56
C GLU A 481 -8.13 6.54 -31.21
N LYS A 482 -8.55 5.50 -30.49
CA LYS A 482 -8.66 4.14 -31.02
C LYS A 482 -9.88 3.96 -31.93
N LEU A 483 -11.03 4.54 -31.56
CA LEU A 483 -12.28 4.42 -32.30
C LEU A 483 -12.32 5.33 -33.54
N TYR A 484 -11.58 6.43 -33.51
CA TYR A 484 -11.43 7.37 -34.61
C TYR A 484 -9.95 7.52 -35.01
N PRO A 485 -9.36 6.52 -35.70
CA PRO A 485 -7.96 6.57 -36.11
C PRO A 485 -7.64 7.85 -36.89
N GLY A 486 -6.62 8.59 -36.44
CA GLY A 486 -6.21 9.88 -37.01
C GLY A 486 -6.76 11.10 -36.29
N TYR A 487 -7.69 10.92 -35.34
CA TYR A 487 -8.06 11.95 -34.38
C TYR A 487 -7.19 11.84 -33.13
N TYR A 488 -6.77 12.99 -32.60
CA TYR A 488 -5.98 13.10 -31.37
C TYR A 488 -6.61 14.14 -30.47
N THR A 489 -6.74 13.84 -29.19
CA THR A 489 -7.50 14.69 -28.26
C THR A 489 -6.76 14.91 -26.95
N ARG A 490 -6.92 16.12 -26.40
CA ARG A 490 -6.52 16.45 -25.03
C ARG A 490 -7.71 16.44 -24.06
N ALA A 491 -8.86 15.94 -24.54
CA ALA A 491 -10.14 15.89 -23.86
C ALA A 491 -10.53 17.22 -23.17
N GLN A 492 -10.29 18.33 -23.85
CA GLN A 492 -10.73 19.64 -23.34
C GLN A 492 -12.26 19.69 -23.37
N PHE A 493 -12.89 20.30 -22.39
CA PHE A 493 -14.33 20.49 -22.39
C PHE A 493 -14.68 21.84 -21.80
N ASP A 494 -15.74 22.45 -22.33
CA ASP A 494 -16.35 23.64 -21.73
C ASP A 494 -17.50 23.26 -20.80
N LEU A 495 -18.18 22.14 -21.09
CA LEU A 495 -19.36 21.68 -20.38
C LEU A 495 -19.29 20.18 -20.08
N ALA A 496 -19.33 19.86 -18.78
CA ALA A 496 -19.55 18.53 -18.25
C ALA A 496 -20.58 18.60 -17.12
N PHE A 497 -21.62 17.79 -17.20
CA PHE A 497 -22.79 17.90 -16.33
C PHE A 497 -23.55 16.59 -16.23
N VAL A 498 -24.30 16.42 -15.14
CA VAL A 498 -25.25 15.33 -14.98
C VAL A 498 -26.65 15.87 -15.23
N VAL A 499 -27.38 15.23 -16.14
CA VAL A 499 -28.76 15.57 -16.49
C VAL A 499 -29.71 14.61 -15.78
N ARG A 500 -30.85 15.15 -15.32
CA ARG A 500 -31.95 14.38 -14.75
C ARG A 500 -33.23 14.56 -15.57
N TYR A 501 -33.74 13.45 -16.10
CA TYR A 501 -35.03 13.42 -16.79
C TYR A 501 -36.11 12.77 -15.93
N LYS A 502 -37.24 13.47 -15.74
CA LYS A 502 -38.43 12.97 -15.06
C LYS A 502 -39.72 13.32 -15.81
N PRO A 503 -40.77 12.49 -15.73
CA PRO A 503 -42.07 12.75 -16.35
C PRO A 503 -42.73 14.08 -15.95
N ASP A 504 -42.51 14.50 -14.71
CA ASP A 504 -43.12 15.66 -14.06
C ASP A 504 -42.23 16.92 -14.07
N GLU A 505 -40.99 16.80 -14.53
CA GLU A 505 -40.06 17.92 -14.73
C GLU A 505 -39.78 18.06 -16.23
N GLN A 506 -38.57 17.70 -16.68
CA GLN A 506 -38.19 17.63 -18.08
C GLN A 506 -38.07 16.16 -18.52
N PRO A 507 -39.03 15.61 -19.29
CA PRO A 507 -38.99 14.19 -19.67
C PRO A 507 -38.15 13.89 -20.90
N SER A 508 -37.91 14.88 -21.76
CA SER A 508 -37.29 14.72 -23.08
C SER A 508 -36.43 15.92 -23.45
N LEU A 509 -35.59 15.76 -24.47
CA LEU A 509 -34.79 16.85 -25.02
C LEU A 509 -35.05 16.98 -26.52
N MET A 510 -35.34 18.19 -26.98
CA MET A 510 -35.67 18.46 -28.38
C MET A 510 -34.48 18.15 -29.31
N PRO A 511 -34.71 17.93 -30.62
CA PRO A 511 -33.62 17.71 -31.58
C PRO A 511 -32.59 18.85 -31.61
N HIS A 512 -31.31 18.51 -31.47
CA HIS A 512 -30.21 19.48 -31.42
C HIS A 512 -28.86 18.92 -31.92
N HIS A 513 -27.88 19.82 -32.00
CA HIS A 513 -26.46 19.50 -32.10
C HIS A 513 -25.76 19.93 -30.82
N ASP A 514 -24.70 19.22 -30.47
CA ASP A 514 -23.87 19.57 -29.33
C ASP A 514 -22.80 20.57 -29.75
N ALA A 515 -22.41 21.44 -28.83
CA ALA A 515 -21.32 22.38 -29.03
C ALA A 515 -19.95 21.70 -28.85
N SER A 516 -19.74 20.52 -29.44
CA SER A 516 -18.53 19.69 -29.29
C SER A 516 -18.03 19.14 -30.62
N THR A 517 -16.76 18.75 -30.69
CA THR A 517 -16.30 17.85 -31.76
C THR A 517 -16.91 16.47 -31.57
N PHE A 518 -16.84 15.93 -30.35
CA PHE A 518 -17.54 14.70 -29.97
C PHE A 518 -18.14 14.81 -28.56
N THR A 519 -19.21 14.05 -28.35
CA THR A 519 -19.93 14.00 -27.08
C THR A 519 -19.78 12.63 -26.45
N VAL A 520 -19.57 12.62 -25.14
CA VAL A 520 -19.64 11.43 -24.30
C VAL A 520 -20.93 11.49 -23.49
N ASN A 521 -21.73 10.43 -23.51
CA ASN A 521 -22.99 10.32 -22.79
C ASN A 521 -23.04 8.99 -22.04
N ILE A 522 -22.90 9.03 -20.71
CA ILE A 522 -22.80 7.87 -19.83
C ILE A 522 -24.11 7.66 -19.10
N ALA A 523 -24.70 6.47 -19.21
CA ALA A 523 -25.89 6.14 -18.43
C ALA A 523 -25.53 5.81 -16.97
N LEU A 524 -26.16 6.50 -16.02
CA LEU A 524 -25.86 6.34 -14.59
C LEU A 524 -26.86 5.43 -13.86
N ASN A 525 -28.00 5.11 -14.45
CA ASN A 525 -28.97 4.19 -13.85
C ASN A 525 -29.69 3.32 -14.90
N ARG A 526 -30.49 2.35 -14.44
CA ARG A 526 -30.98 1.23 -15.26
C ARG A 526 -32.39 1.47 -15.80
N VAL A 527 -32.53 1.31 -17.12
CA VAL A 527 -33.83 1.21 -17.77
C VAL A 527 -34.60 -0.01 -17.27
N GLY A 528 -35.91 0.12 -17.05
CA GLY A 528 -36.81 -0.92 -16.55
C GLY A 528 -36.77 -1.16 -15.04
N GLN A 529 -35.74 -0.66 -14.34
CA GLN A 529 -35.64 -0.71 -12.88
C GLN A 529 -35.86 0.67 -12.27
N ASP A 530 -35.09 1.67 -12.71
CA ASP A 530 -35.09 3.02 -12.13
C ASP A 530 -35.96 4.00 -12.95
N TYR A 531 -36.12 3.74 -14.25
CA TYR A 531 -36.97 4.50 -15.15
C TYR A 531 -37.53 3.67 -16.32
N GLU A 532 -38.62 4.13 -16.93
CA GLU A 532 -39.18 3.58 -18.17
C GLU A 532 -39.14 4.62 -19.30
N GLY A 533 -39.06 4.18 -20.55
CA GLY A 533 -38.87 5.06 -21.70
C GLY A 533 -37.43 5.56 -21.81
N GLY A 534 -37.24 6.73 -22.41
CA GLY A 534 -35.92 7.34 -22.55
C GLY A 534 -35.10 6.79 -23.72
N GLY A 535 -33.83 7.18 -23.74
CA GLY A 535 -32.87 6.85 -24.79
C GLY A 535 -32.38 8.07 -25.57
N CYS A 536 -31.72 7.81 -26.68
CA CYS A 536 -31.26 8.81 -27.64
C CYS A 536 -31.64 8.37 -29.06
N ARG A 537 -32.12 9.29 -29.89
CA ARG A 537 -32.41 9.03 -31.30
C ARG A 537 -31.60 9.96 -32.18
N PHE A 538 -30.87 9.38 -33.13
CA PHE A 538 -30.15 10.12 -34.16
C PHE A 538 -31.02 10.22 -35.42
N LEU A 539 -31.53 11.42 -35.70
CA LEU A 539 -32.60 11.65 -36.68
C LEU A 539 -32.14 11.32 -38.10
N ARG A 540 -30.91 11.76 -38.48
CA ARG A 540 -30.35 11.52 -39.83
C ARG A 540 -30.25 10.04 -40.18
N TYR A 541 -30.07 9.17 -39.19
CA TYR A 541 -29.92 7.73 -39.38
C TYR A 541 -31.19 6.94 -39.05
N ASN A 542 -32.25 7.61 -38.59
CA ASN A 542 -33.44 6.99 -38.00
C ASN A 542 -33.10 5.85 -37.03
N CYS A 543 -32.06 6.05 -36.23
CA CYS A 543 -31.51 5.06 -35.31
C CYS A 543 -31.78 5.48 -33.87
N SER A 544 -32.21 4.55 -33.01
CA SER A 544 -32.56 4.84 -31.62
C SER A 544 -31.90 3.85 -30.67
N ILE A 545 -31.33 4.38 -29.61
CA ILE A 545 -30.75 3.62 -28.50
C ILE A 545 -31.70 3.78 -27.31
N ARG A 546 -32.57 2.79 -27.11
CA ARG A 546 -33.69 2.85 -26.13
C ARG A 546 -33.40 2.17 -24.80
N ALA A 547 -32.37 1.30 -24.76
CA ALA A 547 -31.97 0.60 -23.54
C ALA A 547 -30.50 0.87 -23.19
N PRO A 548 -30.14 2.10 -22.78
CA PRO A 548 -28.81 2.39 -22.28
C PRO A 548 -28.47 1.49 -21.09
N ARG A 549 -27.22 1.04 -21.03
CA ARG A 549 -26.67 0.16 -20.01
C ARG A 549 -25.98 1.03 -18.97
N LYS A 550 -26.33 0.88 -17.70
CA LYS A 550 -25.66 1.57 -16.59
C LYS A 550 -24.15 1.36 -16.68
N GLY A 551 -23.38 2.44 -16.52
CA GLY A 551 -21.92 2.42 -16.60
C GLY A 551 -21.34 2.32 -18.02
N TRP A 552 -22.17 2.37 -19.07
CA TRP A 552 -21.70 2.41 -20.45
C TRP A 552 -21.80 3.82 -21.04
N ALA A 553 -20.81 4.19 -21.84
CA ALA A 553 -20.72 5.45 -22.55
C ALA A 553 -21.12 5.32 -24.01
N LEU A 554 -22.00 6.19 -24.47
CA LEU A 554 -22.16 6.50 -25.89
C LEU A 554 -21.16 7.59 -26.28
N MET A 555 -20.54 7.41 -27.43
CA MET A 555 -19.60 8.38 -28.02
C MET A 555 -19.97 8.63 -29.48
N HIS A 556 -20.25 9.89 -29.82
CA HIS A 556 -20.63 10.30 -31.17
C HIS A 556 -20.14 11.72 -31.49
N PRO A 557 -19.97 12.08 -32.78
CA PRO A 557 -19.72 13.46 -33.17
C PRO A 557 -20.80 14.41 -32.65
N GLY A 558 -20.44 15.62 -32.22
CA GLY A 558 -21.40 16.61 -31.68
C GLY A 558 -22.06 17.48 -32.75
N ARG A 559 -21.29 17.87 -33.76
CA ARG A 559 -21.70 18.80 -34.83
C ARG A 559 -21.97 18.11 -36.17
N LEU A 560 -22.73 18.81 -37.02
CA LEU A 560 -23.01 18.51 -38.44
C LEU A 560 -23.81 17.22 -38.70
N THR A 561 -23.35 16.07 -38.24
CA THR A 561 -23.82 14.77 -38.72
C THR A 561 -24.75 14.03 -37.75
N HIS A 562 -24.71 14.34 -36.46
CA HIS A 562 -25.44 13.59 -35.43
C HIS A 562 -26.51 14.46 -34.77
N TYR A 563 -27.39 15.04 -35.59
CA TYR A 563 -28.58 15.74 -35.08
C TYR A 563 -29.46 14.73 -34.36
N HIS A 564 -29.67 14.93 -33.05
CA HIS A 564 -30.23 13.92 -32.18
C HIS A 564 -31.21 14.50 -31.15
N GLU A 565 -32.08 13.65 -30.61
CA GLU A 565 -33.08 13.99 -29.60
C GLU A 565 -33.03 13.04 -28.40
N GLY A 566 -33.36 13.56 -27.22
CA GLY A 566 -33.56 12.78 -26.01
C GLY A 566 -34.97 12.25 -25.96
N LEU A 567 -35.15 10.93 -26.09
CA LEU A 567 -36.47 10.31 -26.08
C LEU A 567 -37.16 10.49 -24.70
N PRO A 568 -38.49 10.61 -24.64
CA PRO A 568 -39.20 10.86 -23.39
C PRO A 568 -39.06 9.74 -22.35
N THR A 569 -38.64 10.09 -21.13
CA THR A 569 -38.76 9.27 -19.93
C THR A 569 -40.23 9.29 -19.47
N THR A 570 -40.87 8.12 -19.42
CA THR A 570 -42.32 8.01 -19.13
C THR A 570 -42.62 7.68 -17.67
N LYS A 571 -41.65 7.18 -16.92
CA LYS A 571 -41.77 6.85 -15.49
C LYS A 571 -40.42 6.84 -14.81
N GLY A 572 -40.38 7.11 -13.51
CA GLY A 572 -39.14 7.09 -12.72
C GLY A 572 -38.24 8.27 -13.04
N THR A 573 -36.94 8.13 -12.74
CA THR A 573 -35.94 9.19 -12.97
C THR A 573 -34.77 8.62 -13.74
N ARG A 574 -34.37 9.27 -14.84
CA ARG A 574 -33.21 8.87 -15.66
C ARG A 574 -32.07 9.84 -15.44
N TYR A 575 -30.88 9.32 -15.11
CA TYR A 575 -29.66 10.10 -14.97
C TYR A 575 -28.64 9.74 -16.07
N ILE A 576 -28.02 10.77 -16.65
CA ILE A 576 -26.90 10.62 -17.57
C ILE A 576 -25.81 11.64 -17.25
N ALA A 577 -24.54 11.26 -17.35
CA ALA A 577 -23.42 12.19 -17.35
C ALA A 577 -23.04 12.52 -18.79
N VAL A 578 -22.99 13.79 -19.14
CA VAL A 578 -22.69 14.27 -20.48
C VAL A 578 -21.45 15.15 -20.46
N SER A 579 -20.62 15.03 -21.49
CA SER A 579 -19.47 15.92 -21.70
C SER A 579 -19.34 16.30 -23.16
N PHE A 580 -19.24 17.60 -23.39
CA PHE A 580 -18.99 18.20 -24.70
C PHE A 580 -17.49 18.41 -24.87
N VAL A 581 -16.85 17.50 -25.60
CA VAL A 581 -15.39 17.38 -25.67
C VAL A 581 -14.86 17.96 -26.98
N ASP A 582 -13.74 18.67 -26.87
CA ASP A 582 -13.07 19.46 -27.89
C ASP A 582 -14.05 20.43 -28.62
N PRO A 583 -14.62 21.43 -27.92
CA PRO A 583 -15.64 22.36 -28.42
C PRO A 583 -15.22 23.31 -29.55
#